data_AF-A0A961FY88-F1
#
_entry.id   AF-A0A961FY88-F1
#
_cell.length_a   1.000
_cell.length_b   1.000
_cell.length_c   1.000
_cell.angle_alpha   90.00
_cell.angle_beta   90.00
_cell.angle_gamma   90.00
#
_symmetry.space_group_name_H-M   'P 1'
#
loop_
_entity.id
_entity.type
_entity.pdbx_description
1 polymer ?
#
loop_
_entity_poly.entity_id
_entity_poly.type
_entity_poly.pdbx_seq_one_letter_code
_entity_poly.pdbx_strand_id
1 'polypeptide(L)'
;MGRALAAALGLMILGSPENLRAHPAHAQPVNYPFVVGFERFYSGDDNLEYLAEGGLVLLNELNCIACHAAPESLKNRLTGRPATKLDGVGSRLAPVDLELFIRNPRFVKQDTAMPSLFAGPDRDLDEVEALKHFLVSLKAEPELLKESGDIDAGRRLYHRIGCVACHAPEIGYRPEDLPEGIEIELTGLPSVPMNLADKYDATALARFLLDPHATRPSGRMPSFKLTEQEAADLAAYLKAGPKPELPPELAAQIEADAAFTLDPAKAEAGRKLFASKNCVACHQPAPAGITERPKQAKPLSELNADPAARNGCLSEKPVGGGVPAFFLDEVQRKAIEAALARLDQFTPLERDGRIDWTMTTLNCYACHDRGGKGAPETAREPYFAVNDVGALAIGRWGNIPPPLDKVGRKLTDAWFDRILFGHGGDGEVRQYMEARMPIFREDDVRPLIAEIKEADARVPPIEIDVSGLPRHQRAPYGRDLMGIKGVGCVNCHGLKGQRALGAPVIDLTNTVFRIQPAYFKELLLDPVNTQPGTMMPPLFTGRKKADQEVEQIWTYLKEI
;
A
#
# COMPACT_ATOMS: atom_id res chain seq x y z
N MET A 1 -65.86 25.07 14.24
CA MET A 1 -65.06 26.01 13.41
C MET A 1 -64.15 26.77 14.36
N GLY A 2 -62.83 26.80 14.31
CA GLY A 2 -61.79 26.07 13.58
C GLY A 2 -60.55 25.99 14.52
N ARG A 3 -59.86 24.84 14.55
CA ARG A 3 -58.54 24.61 13.93
C ARG A 3 -57.35 25.41 14.50
N ALA A 4 -56.63 24.71 15.38
CA ALA A 4 -55.18 24.58 15.57
C ALA A 4 -54.21 25.38 14.66
N LEU A 5 -53.13 25.88 15.27
CA LEU A 5 -51.77 25.76 14.73
C LEU A 5 -50.76 25.78 15.89
N ALA A 6 -50.17 24.63 16.19
CA ALA A 6 -48.93 24.51 16.97
C ALA A 6 -47.77 24.57 15.96
N ALA A 7 -46.88 25.56 16.09
CA ALA A 7 -45.67 25.63 15.30
C ALA A 7 -44.58 24.80 16.01
N ALA A 8 -44.21 23.68 15.39
CA ALA A 8 -43.04 22.90 15.76
C ALA A 8 -41.77 23.67 15.37
N LEU A 9 -40.93 23.98 16.36
CA LEU A 9 -39.57 24.47 16.13
C LEU A 9 -38.72 23.24 15.73
N GLY A 10 -38.54 23.04 14.43
CA GLY A 10 -37.60 22.05 13.90
C GLY A 10 -36.17 22.52 14.15
N LEU A 11 -35.45 21.80 15.02
CA LEU A 11 -34.01 21.92 15.20
C LEU A 11 -33.34 21.40 13.92
N MET A 12 -32.91 22.29 13.03
CA MET A 12 -31.99 21.93 11.96
C MET A 12 -30.65 21.57 12.60
N ILE A 13 -30.33 20.28 12.66
CA ILE A 13 -28.98 19.80 12.93
C ILE A 13 -28.15 20.11 11.68
N LEU A 14 -27.55 21.29 11.63
CA LEU A 14 -26.42 21.56 10.74
C LEU A 14 -25.27 20.67 11.23
N GLY A 15 -24.82 19.73 10.40
CA GLY A 15 -23.68 18.88 10.71
C GLY A 15 -22.44 19.74 10.95
N SER A 16 -21.84 19.64 12.14
CA SER A 16 -20.60 20.32 12.46
C SER A 16 -19.48 19.90 11.48
N PRO A 17 -18.56 20.81 11.09
CA PRO A 17 -17.41 20.47 10.24
C PRO A 17 -16.50 19.37 10.83
N GLU A 18 -16.62 19.06 12.12
CA GLU A 18 -15.98 17.91 12.76
C GLU A 18 -16.52 16.56 12.25
N ASN A 19 -17.83 16.45 11.97
CA ASN A 19 -18.42 15.21 11.43
C ASN A 19 -17.98 14.94 9.99
N LEU A 20 -17.67 15.98 9.21
CA LEU A 20 -17.11 15.85 7.87
C LEU A 20 -15.73 15.18 7.87
N ARG A 21 -14.93 15.42 8.92
CA ARG A 21 -13.56 14.87 9.04
C ARG A 21 -13.48 13.51 9.71
N ALA A 22 -14.62 12.98 10.17
CA ALA A 22 -14.66 11.68 10.81
C ALA A 22 -14.42 10.54 9.80
N HIS A 23 -14.92 10.69 8.58
CA HIS A 23 -14.83 9.65 7.55
C HIS A 23 -13.41 9.55 6.93
N PRO A 24 -12.87 8.34 6.68
CA PRO A 24 -11.48 8.18 6.22
C PRO A 24 -11.22 8.83 4.85
N ALA A 25 -12.24 8.88 3.97
CA ALA A 25 -12.16 9.60 2.69
C ALA A 25 -11.86 11.10 2.87
N HIS A 26 -12.19 11.67 4.03
CA HIS A 26 -12.10 13.08 4.36
C HIS A 26 -11.12 13.38 5.49
N ALA A 27 -10.26 12.42 5.83
CA ALA A 27 -9.16 12.63 6.74
C ALA A 27 -8.35 13.85 6.30
N GLN A 28 -7.94 14.68 7.27
CA GLN A 28 -7.25 15.94 6.96
C GLN A 28 -5.99 15.67 6.12
N PRO A 29 -5.95 16.15 4.87
CA PRO A 29 -4.79 15.94 4.02
C PRO A 29 -3.66 16.90 4.44
N VAL A 30 -2.43 16.49 4.15
CA VAL A 30 -1.27 17.38 4.23
C VAL A 30 -1.30 18.39 3.08
N ASN A 31 -0.66 19.55 3.27
CA ASN A 31 -0.63 20.64 2.29
C ASN A 31 0.63 20.60 1.39
N TYR A 32 1.11 19.40 1.06
CA TYR A 32 2.26 19.14 0.19
C TYR A 32 2.13 17.73 -0.42
N PRO A 33 2.85 17.38 -1.50
CA PRO A 33 2.80 16.03 -2.09
C PRO A 33 3.12 14.94 -1.08
N PHE A 34 2.19 14.01 -0.84
CA PHE A 34 2.40 12.94 0.14
C PHE A 34 3.25 11.80 -0.45
N VAL A 35 4.38 11.50 0.20
CA VAL A 35 5.26 10.38 -0.14
C VAL A 35 5.47 9.50 1.09
N VAL A 36 4.76 8.38 1.16
CA VAL A 36 4.66 7.55 2.38
C VAL A 36 6.01 7.16 2.99
N GLY A 37 6.97 6.73 2.17
CA GLY A 37 8.30 6.36 2.64
C GLY A 37 9.09 7.55 3.20
N PHE A 38 8.86 8.75 2.67
CA PHE A 38 9.44 9.98 3.20
C PHE A 38 8.79 10.40 4.51
N GLU A 39 7.46 10.50 4.54
CA GLU A 39 6.70 10.92 5.72
C GLU A 39 6.88 10.00 6.92
N ARG A 40 7.09 8.70 6.68
CA ARG A 40 7.22 7.71 7.74
C ARG A 40 8.61 7.71 8.39
N PHE A 41 9.65 8.02 7.62
CA PHE A 41 11.03 7.77 8.07
C PHE A 41 11.90 9.02 8.10
N TYR A 42 11.64 10.03 7.26
CA TYR A 42 12.58 11.13 7.03
C TYR A 42 12.03 12.51 7.42
N SER A 43 10.70 12.71 7.44
CA SER A 43 10.09 14.02 7.68
C SER A 43 10.30 14.60 9.08
N GLY A 44 10.66 13.76 10.06
CA GLY A 44 10.82 14.15 11.47
C GLY A 44 12.25 14.52 11.91
N ASP A 45 13.23 14.52 10.99
CA ASP A 45 14.64 14.78 11.29
C ASP A 45 15.17 15.94 10.42
N ASP A 46 16.08 16.75 10.97
CA ASP A 46 16.72 17.89 10.31
C ASP A 46 18.18 17.60 9.89
N ASN A 47 18.71 16.41 10.19
CA ASN A 47 20.06 16.00 9.78
C ASN A 47 20.16 15.90 8.25
N LEU A 48 21.02 16.73 7.64
CA LEU A 48 21.13 16.83 6.18
C LEU A 48 21.66 15.56 5.50
N GLU A 49 22.48 14.74 6.16
CA GLU A 49 22.96 13.47 5.60
C GLU A 49 21.83 12.45 5.56
N TYR A 50 21.07 12.36 6.65
CA TYR A 50 19.89 11.51 6.73
C TYR A 50 18.76 11.96 5.78
N LEU A 51 18.50 13.27 5.70
CA LEU A 51 17.53 13.84 4.77
C LEU A 51 17.93 13.65 3.30
N ALA A 52 19.22 13.54 2.97
CA ALA A 52 19.65 13.27 1.61
C ALA A 52 19.16 11.89 1.11
N GLU A 53 19.13 10.88 1.98
CA GLU A 53 18.53 9.58 1.67
C GLU A 53 17.01 9.70 1.43
N GLY A 54 16.32 10.50 2.25
CA GLY A 54 14.91 10.86 2.05
C GLY A 54 14.68 11.64 0.74
N GLY A 55 15.62 12.49 0.35
CA GLY A 55 15.59 13.23 -0.92
C GLY A 55 15.65 12.31 -2.13
N LEU A 56 16.41 11.20 -2.07
CA LEU A 56 16.38 10.18 -3.12
C LEU A 56 15.01 9.49 -3.21
N VAL A 57 14.36 9.23 -2.07
CA VAL A 57 12.97 8.70 -2.06
C VAL A 57 12.02 9.70 -2.72
N LEU A 58 12.12 11.00 -2.42
CA LEU A 58 11.30 12.04 -3.06
C LEU A 58 11.56 12.14 -4.57
N LEU A 59 12.82 12.16 -5.00
CA LEU A 59 13.20 12.21 -6.43
C LEU A 59 12.59 11.01 -7.20
N ASN A 60 12.52 9.84 -6.57
CA ASN A 60 11.92 8.65 -7.15
C ASN A 60 10.38 8.71 -7.14
N GLU A 61 9.76 8.96 -5.98
CA GLU A 61 8.32 8.84 -5.77
C GLU A 61 7.49 10.01 -6.32
N LEU A 62 8.11 11.19 -6.47
CA LEU A 62 7.58 12.33 -7.25
C LEU A 62 7.93 12.23 -8.74
N ASN A 63 8.63 11.16 -9.12
CA ASN A 63 8.96 10.81 -10.49
C ASN A 63 9.79 11.89 -11.22
N CYS A 64 10.69 12.57 -10.51
CA CYS A 64 11.59 13.57 -11.10
C CYS A 64 12.45 12.96 -12.23
N ILE A 65 12.76 11.67 -12.11
CA ILE A 65 13.56 10.93 -13.10
C ILE A 65 12.88 10.71 -14.45
N ALA A 66 11.57 10.97 -14.56
CA ALA A 66 10.90 10.94 -15.86
C ALA A 66 11.43 12.01 -16.82
N CYS A 67 11.96 13.11 -16.30
CA CYS A 67 12.56 14.20 -17.07
C CYS A 67 14.05 14.36 -16.79
N HIS A 68 14.52 14.06 -15.58
CA HIS A 68 15.91 14.26 -15.17
C HIS A 68 16.64 12.93 -15.09
N ALA A 69 17.51 12.63 -16.06
CA ALA A 69 18.29 11.41 -16.04
C ALA A 69 19.10 11.27 -14.74
N ALA A 70 18.99 10.11 -14.09
CA ALA A 70 19.78 9.75 -12.92
C ALA A 70 21.24 9.47 -13.31
N PRO A 71 22.23 9.74 -12.44
CA PRO A 71 23.60 9.31 -12.65
C PRO A 71 23.67 7.76 -12.66
N GLU A 72 24.68 7.20 -13.34
CA GLU A 72 24.76 5.75 -13.54
C GLU A 72 24.83 4.97 -12.22
N SER A 73 25.47 5.52 -11.17
CA SER A 73 25.51 4.92 -9.82
C SER A 73 24.14 4.74 -9.17
N LEU A 74 23.16 5.57 -9.54
CA LEU A 74 21.81 5.61 -8.95
C LEU A 74 20.73 5.04 -9.87
N LYS A 75 21.06 4.63 -11.10
CA LYS A 75 20.08 4.24 -12.12
C LYS A 75 19.17 3.06 -11.72
N ASN A 76 19.70 2.11 -10.96
CA ASN A 76 18.92 0.96 -10.46
C ASN A 76 18.12 1.29 -9.19
N ARG A 77 18.46 2.39 -8.51
CA ARG A 77 17.75 2.87 -7.32
C ARG A 77 16.61 3.81 -7.74
N LEU A 78 16.91 4.78 -8.60
CA LEU A 78 15.98 5.79 -9.09
C LEU A 78 15.33 5.38 -10.41
N THR A 79 14.43 4.39 -10.35
CA THR A 79 13.70 3.85 -11.50
C THR A 79 12.41 4.60 -11.81
N GLY A 80 12.00 5.49 -10.91
CA GLY A 80 10.81 6.32 -10.99
C GLY A 80 9.54 5.61 -10.53
N ARG A 81 8.43 6.32 -10.73
CA ARG A 81 7.10 5.86 -10.35
C ARG A 81 6.11 6.25 -11.46
N PRO A 82 5.65 5.29 -12.29
CA PRO A 82 4.64 5.61 -13.28
C PRO A 82 3.36 6.11 -12.61
N ALA A 83 2.77 7.16 -13.18
CA ALA A 83 1.52 7.73 -12.72
C ALA A 83 0.33 6.85 -13.14
N THR A 84 -0.87 7.26 -12.73
CA THR A 84 -2.13 6.60 -13.10
C THR A 84 -2.29 6.53 -14.61
N LYS A 85 -2.67 5.37 -15.16
CA LYS A 85 -3.05 5.25 -16.57
C LYS A 85 -4.31 6.08 -16.83
N LEU A 86 -4.35 6.80 -17.93
CA LEU A 86 -5.47 7.68 -18.28
C LEU A 86 -6.45 7.09 -19.29
N ASP A 87 -6.18 5.89 -19.81
CA ASP A 87 -7.16 5.15 -20.60
C ASP A 87 -8.46 4.97 -19.80
N GLY A 88 -9.60 5.27 -20.41
CA GLY A 88 -10.90 5.21 -19.75
C GLY A 88 -11.15 6.26 -18.67
N VAL A 89 -10.30 7.28 -18.51
CA VAL A 89 -10.49 8.29 -17.44
C VAL A 89 -11.81 9.06 -17.57
N GLY A 90 -12.30 9.27 -18.80
CA GLY A 90 -13.60 9.88 -19.07
C GLY A 90 -14.81 9.07 -18.61
N SER A 91 -14.62 7.79 -18.26
CA SER A 91 -15.64 6.94 -17.63
C SER A 91 -15.47 6.85 -16.11
N ARG A 92 -14.37 7.37 -15.55
CA ARG A 92 -14.06 7.29 -14.11
C ARG A 92 -14.35 8.58 -13.35
N LEU A 93 -14.21 9.73 -14.02
CA LEU A 93 -14.37 11.05 -13.44
C LEU A 93 -15.31 11.89 -14.31
N ALA A 94 -16.07 12.77 -13.67
CA ALA A 94 -16.91 13.73 -14.38
C ALA A 94 -16.03 14.74 -15.16
N PRO A 95 -16.53 15.31 -16.29
CA PRO A 95 -15.80 16.30 -17.07
C PRO A 95 -15.27 17.49 -16.24
N VAL A 96 -16.08 17.98 -15.31
CA VAL A 96 -15.70 19.09 -14.43
C VAL A 96 -14.59 18.71 -13.43
N ASP A 97 -14.58 17.47 -12.94
CA ASP A 97 -13.50 17.00 -12.06
C ASP A 97 -12.18 16.87 -12.82
N LEU A 98 -12.23 16.42 -14.08
CA LEU A 98 -11.06 16.40 -14.96
C LEU A 98 -10.52 17.81 -15.20
N GLU A 99 -11.39 18.77 -15.50
CA GLU A 99 -11.01 20.17 -15.67
C GLU A 99 -10.33 20.73 -14.42
N LEU A 100 -10.95 20.53 -13.25
CA LEU A 100 -10.40 20.98 -11.97
C LEU A 100 -9.04 20.33 -11.68
N PHE A 101 -8.87 19.04 -11.99
CA PHE A 101 -7.59 18.36 -11.85
C PHE A 101 -6.51 18.90 -12.78
N ILE A 102 -6.83 19.19 -14.04
CA ILE A 102 -5.86 19.79 -14.99
C ILE A 102 -5.47 21.19 -14.50
N ARG A 103 -6.46 22.01 -14.15
CA ARG A 103 -6.27 23.40 -13.77
C ARG A 103 -5.55 23.55 -12.44
N ASN A 104 -5.91 22.74 -11.44
CA ASN A 104 -5.35 22.79 -10.11
C ASN A 104 -5.48 21.42 -9.39
N PRO A 105 -4.54 20.49 -9.62
CA PRO A 105 -4.56 19.17 -8.98
C PRO A 105 -4.68 19.25 -7.46
N ARG A 106 -4.04 20.24 -6.84
CA ARG A 106 -4.01 20.44 -5.38
C ARG A 106 -5.32 20.98 -4.82
N PHE A 107 -6.10 21.70 -5.61
CA PHE A 107 -7.45 22.06 -5.19
C PHE A 107 -8.34 20.82 -5.04
N VAL A 108 -8.15 19.84 -5.92
CA VAL A 108 -8.92 18.60 -5.87
C VAL A 108 -8.38 17.61 -4.84
N LYS A 109 -7.07 17.44 -4.81
CA LYS A 109 -6.35 16.54 -3.91
C LYS A 109 -5.11 17.26 -3.38
N GLN A 110 -5.22 17.90 -2.22
CA GLN A 110 -4.20 18.81 -1.65
C GLN A 110 -2.79 18.21 -1.56
N ASP A 111 -2.74 16.90 -1.34
CA ASP A 111 -1.55 16.08 -1.09
C ASP A 111 -1.11 15.27 -2.34
N THR A 112 -1.64 15.59 -3.52
CA THR A 112 -1.34 14.86 -4.75
C THR A 112 0.15 14.96 -5.14
N ALA A 113 0.70 13.84 -5.61
CA ALA A 113 2.02 13.82 -6.26
C ALA A 113 1.96 14.30 -7.72
N MET A 114 0.77 14.50 -8.29
CA MET A 114 0.61 15.07 -9.63
C MET A 114 0.89 16.58 -9.56
N PRO A 115 1.97 17.09 -10.18
CA PRO A 115 2.27 18.51 -10.16
C PRO A 115 1.27 19.29 -11.02
N SER A 116 1.12 20.59 -10.74
CA SER A 116 0.37 21.47 -11.63
C SER A 116 1.21 21.90 -12.82
N LEU A 117 0.69 21.74 -14.03
CA LEU A 117 1.25 22.29 -15.27
C LEU A 117 0.59 23.62 -15.68
N PHE A 118 -0.37 24.12 -14.89
CA PHE A 118 -1.17 25.32 -15.17
C PHE A 118 -1.24 26.26 -13.96
N ALA A 119 -0.27 26.17 -13.05
CA ALA A 119 -0.18 27.04 -11.88
C ALA A 119 0.23 28.47 -12.26
N GLY A 120 -0.32 29.46 -11.55
CA GLY A 120 0.03 30.87 -11.73
C GLY A 120 -1.08 31.73 -12.37
N PRO A 121 -0.82 33.04 -12.55
CA PRO A 121 -1.76 33.98 -13.17
C PRO A 121 -1.87 33.79 -14.69
N ASP A 122 -0.80 33.39 -15.36
CA ASP A 122 -0.72 33.24 -16.83
C ASP A 122 -1.24 31.88 -17.32
N ARG A 123 -2.19 31.27 -16.59
CA ARG A 123 -2.74 29.96 -16.97
C ARG A 123 -3.63 30.11 -18.21
N ASP A 124 -3.41 29.27 -19.21
CA ASP A 124 -4.22 29.26 -20.42
C ASP A 124 -5.43 28.34 -20.23
N LEU A 125 -6.63 28.93 -20.13
CA LEU A 125 -7.86 28.18 -19.94
C LEU A 125 -8.34 27.47 -21.21
N ASP A 126 -7.94 27.93 -22.39
CA ASP A 126 -8.28 27.27 -23.66
C ASP A 126 -7.49 25.96 -23.80
N GLU A 127 -6.23 25.93 -23.36
CA GLU A 127 -5.45 24.69 -23.26
C GLU A 127 -6.06 23.69 -22.26
N VAL A 128 -6.52 24.17 -21.10
CA VAL A 128 -7.19 23.34 -20.08
C VAL A 128 -8.47 22.72 -20.66
N GLU A 129 -9.28 23.54 -21.33
CA GLU A 129 -10.52 23.12 -22.00
C GLU A 129 -10.24 22.07 -23.09
N ALA A 130 -9.24 22.29 -23.94
CA ALA A 130 -8.86 21.30 -24.96
C ALA A 130 -8.44 19.96 -24.32
N LEU A 131 -7.65 19.99 -23.24
CA LEU A 131 -7.27 18.80 -22.49
C LEU A 131 -8.47 18.10 -21.84
N LYS A 132 -9.44 18.84 -21.28
CA LYS A 132 -10.70 18.30 -20.77
C LYS A 132 -11.40 17.49 -21.86
N HIS A 133 -11.62 18.08 -23.04
CA HIS A 133 -12.23 17.39 -24.19
C HIS A 133 -11.48 16.11 -24.56
N PHE A 134 -10.14 16.14 -24.62
CA PHE A 134 -9.36 14.95 -24.90
C PHE A 134 -9.56 13.86 -23.84
N LEU A 135 -9.39 14.18 -22.55
CA LEU A 135 -9.50 13.18 -21.48
C LEU A 135 -10.93 12.62 -21.35
N VAL A 136 -11.96 13.44 -21.55
CA VAL A 136 -13.36 12.99 -21.56
C VAL A 136 -13.64 12.05 -22.74
N SER A 137 -12.93 12.22 -23.86
CA SER A 137 -13.05 11.29 -25.01
C SER A 137 -12.46 9.91 -24.73
N LEU A 138 -11.56 9.77 -23.75
CA LEU A 138 -10.96 8.51 -23.34
C LEU A 138 -11.94 7.72 -22.47
N LYS A 139 -12.94 7.09 -23.10
CA LYS A 139 -13.93 6.26 -22.43
C LYS A 139 -13.58 4.78 -22.46
N ALA A 140 -13.86 4.11 -21.36
CA ALA A 140 -13.87 2.66 -21.25
C ALA A 140 -14.95 2.33 -20.23
N GLU A 141 -16.10 1.83 -20.71
CA GLU A 141 -17.21 1.51 -19.82
C GLU A 141 -16.78 0.43 -18.82
N PRO A 142 -16.82 0.71 -17.51
CA PRO A 142 -16.48 -0.30 -16.52
C PRO A 142 -17.53 -1.41 -16.60
N GLU A 143 -17.09 -2.66 -16.47
CA GLU A 143 -18.02 -3.77 -16.34
C GLU A 143 -18.89 -3.54 -15.09
N LEU A 144 -20.21 -3.57 -15.27
CA LEU A 144 -21.16 -3.38 -14.18
C LEU A 144 -20.89 -4.39 -13.07
N LEU A 145 -21.03 -3.96 -11.81
CA LEU A 145 -21.01 -4.89 -10.70
C LEU A 145 -22.30 -5.70 -10.71
N LYS A 146 -22.19 -6.98 -10.37
CA LYS A 146 -23.34 -7.86 -10.15
C LYS A 146 -24.01 -7.60 -8.80
N GLU A 147 -23.22 -7.12 -7.86
CA GLU A 147 -23.60 -6.94 -6.47
C GLU A 147 -23.79 -5.46 -6.11
N SER A 148 -24.72 -5.18 -5.21
CA SER A 148 -24.88 -3.87 -4.59
C SER A 148 -24.09 -3.79 -3.29
N GLY A 149 -23.37 -2.70 -3.07
CA GLY A 149 -22.57 -2.51 -1.86
C GLY A 149 -23.39 -2.17 -0.61
N ASP A 150 -22.98 -2.72 0.52
CA ASP A 150 -23.45 -2.40 1.87
C ASP A 150 -22.43 -1.51 2.60
N ILE A 151 -22.89 -0.34 3.05
CA ILE A 151 -22.04 0.68 3.70
C ILE A 151 -21.47 0.17 5.03
N ASP A 152 -22.25 -0.54 5.85
CA ASP A 152 -21.81 -1.02 7.16
C ASP A 152 -20.86 -2.21 7.01
N ALA A 153 -21.11 -3.08 6.03
CA ALA A 153 -20.17 -4.14 5.67
C ALA A 153 -18.84 -3.54 5.18
N GLY A 154 -18.89 -2.53 4.31
CA GLY A 154 -17.71 -1.82 3.83
C GLY A 154 -16.94 -1.11 4.95
N ARG A 155 -17.67 -0.47 5.87
CA ARG A 155 -17.10 0.18 7.06
C ARG A 155 -16.36 -0.82 7.94
N ARG A 156 -16.94 -1.99 8.23
CA ARG A 156 -16.26 -3.05 8.99
C ARG A 156 -15.05 -3.59 8.23
N LEU A 157 -15.20 -3.89 6.95
CA LEU A 157 -14.14 -4.48 6.13
C LEU A 157 -12.91 -3.56 6.06
N TYR A 158 -13.12 -2.27 5.78
CA TYR A 158 -12.07 -1.25 5.70
C TYR A 158 -11.17 -1.26 6.95
N HIS A 159 -11.78 -1.37 8.12
CA HIS A 159 -11.08 -1.31 9.40
C HIS A 159 -10.45 -2.63 9.84
N ARG A 160 -10.70 -3.76 9.16
CA ARG A 160 -10.25 -5.09 9.63
C ARG A 160 -9.23 -5.78 8.70
N ILE A 161 -9.29 -5.52 7.39
CA ILE A 161 -8.44 -6.24 6.42
C ILE A 161 -7.04 -5.63 6.23
N GLY A 162 -6.75 -4.51 6.89
CA GLY A 162 -5.44 -3.85 6.85
C GLY A 162 -5.38 -2.53 6.06
N CYS A 163 -6.50 -1.99 5.56
CA CYS A 163 -6.52 -0.69 4.86
C CYS A 163 -5.97 0.43 5.75
N VAL A 164 -6.29 0.37 7.05
CA VAL A 164 -5.86 1.34 8.09
C VAL A 164 -4.35 1.33 8.32
N ALA A 165 -3.62 0.30 7.88
CA ALA A 165 -2.15 0.29 7.97
C ALA A 165 -1.52 1.45 7.16
N CYS A 166 -2.17 1.84 6.06
CA CYS A 166 -1.71 2.91 5.18
C CYS A 166 -2.64 4.13 5.21
N HIS A 167 -3.95 3.91 5.29
CA HIS A 167 -4.96 4.97 5.26
C HIS A 167 -5.45 5.33 6.66
N ALA A 168 -6.05 6.50 6.82
CA ALA A 168 -6.54 6.95 8.12
C ALA A 168 -7.75 6.10 8.55
N PRO A 169 -7.89 5.70 9.82
CA PRO A 169 -9.14 5.14 10.29
C PRO A 169 -10.24 6.20 10.32
N GLU A 170 -11.50 5.77 10.38
CA GLU A 170 -12.61 6.64 10.73
C GLU A 170 -12.46 7.10 12.20
N ILE A 171 -12.57 8.40 12.45
CA ILE A 171 -12.48 8.95 13.79
C ILE A 171 -13.66 8.45 14.62
N GLY A 172 -13.35 7.83 15.76
CA GLY A 172 -14.35 7.26 16.66
C GLY A 172 -14.83 5.85 16.27
N TYR A 173 -14.33 5.26 15.18
CA TYR A 173 -14.57 3.85 14.91
C TYR A 173 -13.87 2.98 15.96
N ARG A 174 -14.63 2.07 16.56
CA ARG A 174 -14.16 1.06 17.48
C ARG A 174 -14.49 -0.33 16.94
N PRO A 175 -13.50 -1.21 16.74
CA PRO A 175 -13.76 -2.61 16.39
C PRO A 175 -14.63 -3.28 17.46
N GLU A 176 -15.63 -4.06 17.02
CA GLU A 176 -16.64 -4.69 17.87
C GLU A 176 -16.04 -5.67 18.90
N ASP A 177 -14.92 -6.30 18.53
CA ASP A 177 -14.16 -7.28 19.31
C ASP A 177 -13.08 -6.66 20.21
N LEU A 178 -12.91 -5.34 20.18
CA LEU A 178 -11.90 -4.66 21.00
C LEU A 178 -12.36 -4.54 22.47
N PRO A 179 -11.62 -5.08 23.46
CA PRO A 179 -12.01 -5.04 24.87
C PRO A 179 -12.18 -3.61 25.39
N GLU A 180 -13.28 -3.32 26.12
CA GLU A 180 -13.73 -1.96 26.50
C GLU A 180 -12.65 -1.07 27.13
N GLY A 181 -11.68 -1.66 27.87
CA GLY A 181 -10.58 -0.93 28.49
C GLY A 181 -9.40 -0.54 27.58
N ILE A 182 -9.42 -0.92 26.30
CA ILE A 182 -8.39 -0.51 25.32
C ILE A 182 -8.81 0.82 24.68
N GLU A 183 -8.06 1.88 24.94
CA GLU A 183 -8.22 3.17 24.27
C GLU A 183 -7.63 3.13 22.85
N ILE A 184 -8.27 3.85 21.92
CA ILE A 184 -7.78 4.03 20.55
C ILE A 184 -7.18 5.43 20.46
N GLU A 185 -5.86 5.49 20.37
CA GLU A 185 -5.13 6.74 20.18
C GLU A 185 -5.31 7.29 18.76
N LEU A 186 -5.14 8.60 18.60
CA LEU A 186 -5.05 9.22 17.28
C LEU A 186 -3.73 8.83 16.63
N THR A 187 -3.76 8.54 15.33
CA THR A 187 -2.57 8.19 14.58
C THR A 187 -1.58 9.36 14.56
N GLY A 188 -0.34 9.12 14.99
CA GLY A 188 0.75 10.10 14.94
C GLY A 188 1.43 10.16 13.58
N LEU A 189 1.51 9.05 12.85
CA LEU A 189 2.03 9.04 11.48
C LEU A 189 0.97 9.51 10.47
N PRO A 190 1.34 10.41 9.52
CA PRO A 190 0.49 10.79 8.41
C PRO A 190 0.00 9.58 7.60
N SER A 191 -1.28 9.59 7.23
CA SER A 191 -1.93 8.53 6.45
C SER A 191 -1.97 8.86 4.97
N VAL A 192 -1.94 7.84 4.11
CA VAL A 192 -2.19 7.97 2.67
C VAL A 192 -3.61 8.52 2.45
N PRO A 193 -3.78 9.70 1.85
CA PRO A 193 -5.10 10.29 1.68
C PRO A 193 -5.92 9.65 0.55
N MET A 194 -7.24 9.66 0.72
CA MET A 194 -8.20 8.97 -0.17
C MET A 194 -9.38 9.86 -0.62
N ASN A 195 -9.24 11.18 -0.47
CA ASN A 195 -10.20 12.23 -0.87
C ASN A 195 -10.64 12.25 -2.35
N LEU A 196 -10.02 11.43 -3.21
CA LEU A 196 -10.47 11.26 -4.60
C LEU A 196 -11.66 10.29 -4.72
N ALA A 197 -11.96 9.49 -3.69
CA ALA A 197 -13.01 8.48 -3.71
C ALA A 197 -14.40 9.06 -4.05
N ASP A 198 -14.73 10.26 -3.55
CA ASP A 198 -16.04 10.89 -3.79
C ASP A 198 -16.30 11.19 -5.27
N LYS A 199 -15.24 11.62 -5.98
CA LYS A 199 -15.29 12.09 -7.36
C LYS A 199 -15.28 10.95 -8.37
N TYR A 200 -14.82 9.79 -7.95
CA TYR A 200 -14.83 8.59 -8.79
C TYR A 200 -16.26 8.11 -9.02
N ASP A 201 -16.56 7.63 -10.22
CA ASP A 201 -17.75 6.80 -10.44
C ASP A 201 -17.74 5.59 -9.48
N ALA A 202 -18.92 5.19 -8.99
CA ALA A 202 -19.03 4.12 -7.98
C ALA A 202 -18.58 2.76 -8.51
N THR A 203 -18.99 2.42 -9.74
CA THR A 203 -18.59 1.17 -10.41
C THR A 203 -17.10 1.19 -10.70
N ALA A 204 -16.59 2.32 -11.20
CA ALA A 204 -15.17 2.50 -11.44
C ALA A 204 -14.32 2.39 -10.14
N LEU A 205 -14.82 2.90 -9.01
CA LEU A 205 -14.13 2.79 -7.72
C LEU A 205 -14.05 1.34 -7.26
N ALA A 206 -15.15 0.60 -7.31
CA ALA A 206 -15.15 -0.82 -6.95
C ALA A 206 -14.21 -1.63 -7.87
N ARG A 207 -14.24 -1.38 -9.18
CA ARG A 207 -13.33 -2.05 -10.13
C ARG A 207 -11.87 -1.70 -9.88
N PHE A 208 -11.57 -0.45 -9.48
CA PHE A 208 -10.23 -0.05 -9.05
C PHE A 208 -9.79 -0.78 -7.77
N LEU A 209 -10.68 -0.93 -6.78
CA LEU A 209 -10.37 -1.66 -5.55
C LEU A 209 -10.11 -3.15 -5.81
N LEU A 210 -10.82 -3.75 -6.78
CA LEU A 210 -10.65 -5.14 -7.20
C LEU A 210 -9.28 -5.39 -7.86
N ASP A 211 -8.88 -4.50 -8.78
CA ASP A 211 -7.56 -4.55 -9.44
C ASP A 211 -6.91 -3.15 -9.51
N PRO A 212 -6.20 -2.74 -8.44
CA PRO A 212 -5.54 -1.44 -8.41
C PRO A 212 -4.45 -1.30 -9.47
N HIS A 213 -3.78 -2.39 -9.84
CA HIS A 213 -2.63 -2.38 -10.75
C HIS A 213 -3.01 -2.11 -12.20
N ALA A 214 -4.24 -2.46 -12.61
CA ALA A 214 -4.76 -2.10 -13.92
C ALA A 214 -4.74 -0.58 -14.15
N THR A 215 -5.11 0.18 -13.12
CA THR A 215 -5.22 1.66 -13.18
C THR A 215 -3.96 2.37 -12.69
N ARG A 216 -3.32 1.85 -11.64
CA ARG A 216 -2.13 2.42 -10.99
C ARG A 216 -0.96 1.42 -11.08
N PRO A 217 -0.24 1.40 -12.21
CA PRO A 217 0.78 0.38 -12.47
C PRO A 217 2.03 0.51 -11.59
N SER A 218 2.18 1.56 -10.79
CA SER A 218 3.30 1.69 -9.85
C SER A 218 3.17 0.83 -8.58
N GLY A 219 2.04 0.15 -8.35
CA GLY A 219 1.93 -0.83 -7.26
C GLY A 219 1.95 -0.28 -5.82
N ARG A 220 1.97 1.05 -5.61
CA ARG A 220 1.97 1.67 -4.26
C ARG A 220 0.67 1.39 -3.48
N MET A 221 -0.41 1.05 -4.18
CA MET A 221 -1.61 0.44 -3.61
C MET A 221 -1.69 -0.99 -4.15
N PRO A 222 -1.37 -2.00 -3.33
CA PRO A 222 -1.38 -3.39 -3.76
C PRO A 222 -2.82 -3.94 -3.79
N SER A 223 -3.01 -5.13 -4.36
CA SER A 223 -4.33 -5.79 -4.39
C SER A 223 -4.61 -6.53 -3.09
N PHE A 224 -5.74 -6.25 -2.43
CA PHE A 224 -6.15 -6.91 -1.19
C PHE A 224 -6.97 -8.20 -1.41
N LYS A 225 -6.94 -8.75 -2.64
CA LYS A 225 -7.66 -9.98 -3.02
C LYS A 225 -9.16 -9.87 -2.71
N LEU A 226 -9.75 -8.71 -2.97
CA LEU A 226 -11.15 -8.46 -2.69
C LEU A 226 -12.03 -9.32 -3.60
N THR A 227 -13.16 -9.78 -3.07
CA THR A 227 -14.26 -10.27 -3.92
C THR A 227 -15.01 -9.10 -4.56
N GLU A 228 -15.87 -9.39 -5.54
CA GLU A 228 -16.70 -8.35 -6.18
C GLU A 228 -17.64 -7.67 -5.16
N GLN A 229 -18.25 -8.43 -4.25
CA GLN A 229 -19.07 -7.90 -3.15
C GLN A 229 -18.26 -7.01 -2.22
N GLU A 230 -17.09 -7.48 -1.76
CA GLU A 230 -16.24 -6.70 -0.86
C GLU A 230 -15.79 -5.37 -1.47
N ALA A 231 -15.47 -5.38 -2.77
CA ALA A 231 -15.13 -4.17 -3.50
C ALA A 231 -16.33 -3.22 -3.63
N ALA A 232 -17.54 -3.75 -3.85
CA ALA A 232 -18.78 -2.98 -3.88
C ALA A 232 -19.10 -2.36 -2.51
N ASP A 233 -18.98 -3.12 -1.43
CA ASP A 233 -19.18 -2.67 -0.04
C ASP A 233 -18.21 -1.54 0.32
N LEU A 234 -16.91 -1.73 0.04
CA LEU A 234 -15.90 -0.70 0.28
C LEU A 234 -16.16 0.55 -0.57
N ALA A 235 -16.52 0.40 -1.84
CA ALA A 235 -16.86 1.55 -2.67
C ALA A 235 -18.09 2.30 -2.14
N ALA A 236 -19.13 1.58 -1.69
CA ALA A 236 -20.32 2.18 -1.07
C ALA A 236 -19.96 2.94 0.20
N TYR A 237 -19.18 2.34 1.10
CA TYR A 237 -18.68 3.00 2.30
C TYR A 237 -17.85 4.24 1.97
N LEU A 238 -16.84 4.13 1.11
CA LEU A 238 -15.96 5.24 0.77
C LEU A 238 -16.69 6.43 0.13
N LYS A 239 -17.81 6.18 -0.55
CA LYS A 239 -18.68 7.21 -1.15
C LYS A 239 -19.81 7.68 -0.23
N ALA A 240 -20.04 7.01 0.90
CA ALA A 240 -21.03 7.40 1.90
C ALA A 240 -20.54 8.54 2.80
N GLY A 241 -19.29 8.98 2.63
CA GLY A 241 -18.75 10.15 3.29
C GLY A 241 -19.62 11.40 3.05
N PRO A 242 -19.66 12.33 4.01
CA PRO A 242 -20.45 13.55 3.89
C PRO A 242 -20.00 14.38 2.68
N LYS A 243 -20.94 14.70 1.79
CA LYS A 243 -20.64 15.43 0.55
C LYS A 243 -20.17 16.85 0.88
N PRO A 244 -19.04 17.32 0.33
CA PRO A 244 -18.65 18.71 0.49
C PRO A 244 -19.74 19.63 -0.07
N GLU A 245 -20.21 20.59 0.74
CA GLU A 245 -21.11 21.65 0.26
C GLU A 245 -20.34 22.55 -0.71
N LEU A 246 -20.74 22.53 -1.98
CA LEU A 246 -20.17 23.40 -3.00
C LEU A 246 -20.92 24.74 -3.01
N PRO A 247 -20.23 25.87 -3.29
CA PRO A 247 -20.91 27.12 -3.58
C PRO A 247 -21.99 26.92 -4.66
N PRO A 248 -23.19 27.51 -4.52
CA PRO A 248 -24.29 27.29 -5.46
C PRO A 248 -23.92 27.54 -6.92
N GLU A 249 -23.05 28.52 -7.19
CA GLU A 249 -22.58 28.83 -8.55
C GLU A 249 -21.72 27.70 -9.12
N LEU A 250 -20.87 27.09 -8.29
CA LEU A 250 -20.04 25.95 -8.68
C LEU A 250 -20.88 24.68 -8.85
N ALA A 251 -21.85 24.45 -7.95
CA ALA A 251 -22.79 23.33 -8.07
C ALA A 251 -23.63 23.43 -9.37
N ALA A 252 -24.15 24.62 -9.69
CA ALA A 252 -24.91 24.86 -10.91
C ALA A 252 -24.05 24.72 -12.18
N GLN A 253 -22.78 25.15 -12.14
CA GLN A 253 -21.83 24.91 -13.23
C GLN A 253 -21.55 23.42 -13.42
N ILE A 254 -21.38 22.65 -12.34
CA ILE A 254 -21.19 21.19 -12.39
C ILE A 254 -22.41 20.49 -12.99
N GLU A 255 -23.62 20.88 -12.61
CA GLU A 255 -24.86 20.33 -13.17
C GLU A 255 -25.03 20.69 -14.66
N ALA A 256 -24.69 21.92 -15.06
CA ALA A 256 -24.70 22.33 -16.46
C ALA A 256 -23.62 21.57 -17.29
N ASP A 257 -22.44 21.35 -16.71
CA ASP A 257 -21.37 20.55 -17.29
C ASP A 257 -21.67 19.05 -17.32
N ALA A 258 -22.67 18.56 -16.57
CA ALA A 258 -23.14 17.18 -16.74
C ALA A 258 -23.74 16.97 -18.16
N ALA A 259 -24.20 18.04 -18.81
CA ALA A 259 -24.58 18.07 -20.22
C ALA A 259 -23.39 18.38 -21.15
N PHE A 260 -22.16 18.01 -20.75
CA PHE A 260 -20.95 18.20 -21.56
C PHE A 260 -21.09 17.55 -22.94
N THR A 261 -20.95 18.36 -23.98
CA THR A 261 -20.93 17.89 -25.37
C THR A 261 -19.48 17.84 -25.85
N LEU A 262 -19.04 16.65 -26.25
CA LEU A 262 -17.69 16.46 -26.76
C LEU A 262 -17.51 17.14 -28.13
N ASP A 263 -16.61 18.11 -28.18
CA ASP A 263 -16.07 18.70 -29.42
C ASP A 263 -14.83 17.92 -29.91
N PRO A 264 -14.91 17.25 -31.08
CA PRO A 264 -13.79 16.49 -31.63
C PRO A 264 -12.55 17.33 -32.00
N ALA A 265 -12.73 18.58 -32.44
CA ALA A 265 -11.62 19.44 -32.81
C ALA A 265 -10.83 19.88 -31.57
N LYS A 266 -11.54 20.21 -30.48
CA LYS A 266 -10.89 20.45 -29.17
C LYS A 266 -10.23 19.20 -28.62
N ALA A 267 -10.86 18.03 -28.75
CA ALA A 267 -10.26 16.77 -28.29
C ALA A 267 -8.94 16.46 -29.03
N GLU A 268 -8.88 16.69 -30.34
CA GLU A 268 -7.64 16.53 -31.11
C GLU A 268 -6.57 17.58 -30.74
N ALA A 269 -6.98 18.83 -30.49
CA ALA A 269 -6.08 19.85 -29.95
C ALA A 269 -5.52 19.45 -28.57
N GLY A 270 -6.38 18.94 -27.69
CA GLY A 270 -6.03 18.41 -26.38
C GLY A 270 -5.06 17.23 -26.45
N ARG A 271 -5.26 16.30 -27.40
CA ARG A 271 -4.33 15.18 -27.65
C ARG A 271 -2.92 15.68 -27.96
N LYS A 272 -2.79 16.66 -28.85
CA LYS A 272 -1.49 17.30 -29.19
C LYS A 272 -0.90 18.04 -27.99
N LEU A 273 -1.75 18.75 -27.24
CA LEU A 273 -1.33 19.46 -26.03
C LEU A 273 -0.78 18.50 -24.97
N PHE A 274 -1.42 17.34 -24.76
CA PHE A 274 -1.00 16.32 -23.81
C PHE A 274 0.45 15.88 -24.06
N ALA A 275 0.81 15.63 -25.32
CA ALA A 275 2.19 15.34 -25.70
C ALA A 275 3.11 16.55 -25.54
N SER A 276 2.68 17.74 -26.00
CA SER A 276 3.51 18.94 -25.99
C SER A 276 3.87 19.44 -24.59
N LYS A 277 2.93 19.31 -23.63
CA LYS A 277 3.06 19.60 -22.18
C LYS A 277 3.77 18.46 -21.43
N ASN A 278 4.23 17.44 -22.14
CA ASN A 278 5.00 16.33 -21.60
C ASN A 278 4.25 15.48 -20.57
N CYS A 279 2.91 15.43 -20.60
CA CYS A 279 2.10 14.60 -19.69
C CYS A 279 2.48 13.10 -19.83
N VAL A 280 2.94 12.71 -21.02
CA VAL A 280 3.51 11.38 -21.31
C VAL A 280 4.73 11.04 -20.46
N ALA A 281 5.43 11.99 -19.85
CA ALA A 281 6.58 11.68 -19.00
C ALA A 281 6.18 10.82 -17.78
N CYS A 282 4.99 11.05 -17.23
CA CYS A 282 4.51 10.35 -16.04
C CYS A 282 3.36 9.38 -16.34
N HIS A 283 2.43 9.75 -17.22
CA HIS A 283 1.26 8.93 -17.54
C HIS A 283 1.59 7.92 -18.64
N GLN A 284 2.14 6.78 -18.24
CA GLN A 284 2.55 5.68 -19.13
C GLN A 284 1.77 4.38 -18.84
N PRO A 285 1.40 3.60 -19.88
CA PRO A 285 1.52 3.92 -21.30
C PRO A 285 0.69 5.16 -21.68
N ALA A 286 1.14 5.87 -22.71
CA ALA A 286 0.40 7.02 -23.23
C ALA A 286 -0.94 6.56 -23.83
N PRO A 287 -2.01 7.37 -23.71
CA PRO A 287 -3.29 7.03 -24.32
C PRO A 287 -3.20 6.80 -25.83
N ALA A 288 -4.14 6.01 -26.37
CA ALA A 288 -4.17 5.68 -27.79
C ALA A 288 -4.10 6.93 -28.70
N GLY A 289 -3.28 6.82 -29.75
CA GLY A 289 -3.05 7.92 -30.69
C GLY A 289 -1.96 8.91 -30.27
N ILE A 290 -1.31 8.75 -29.12
CA ILE A 290 -0.10 9.49 -28.74
C ILE A 290 1.11 8.58 -28.93
N THR A 291 2.10 9.04 -29.72
CA THR A 291 3.32 8.27 -30.04
C THR A 291 4.60 9.00 -29.65
N GLU A 292 4.46 10.27 -29.24
CA GLU A 292 5.52 11.14 -28.81
C GLU A 292 6.17 10.62 -27.54
N ARG A 293 7.51 10.66 -27.51
CA ARG A 293 8.29 10.25 -26.35
C ARG A 293 8.39 11.39 -25.34
N PRO A 294 8.58 11.08 -24.04
CA PRO A 294 8.86 12.09 -23.02
C PRO A 294 10.06 12.97 -23.39
N LYS A 295 9.89 14.29 -23.28
CA LYS A 295 10.97 15.26 -23.36
C LYS A 295 11.84 15.15 -22.11
N GLN A 296 13.15 15.16 -22.30
CA GLN A 296 14.14 15.16 -21.23
C GLN A 296 14.57 16.58 -20.88
N ALA A 297 14.89 16.80 -19.60
CA ALA A 297 15.48 18.02 -19.06
C ALA A 297 16.98 17.78 -18.78
N LYS A 298 17.63 18.72 -18.08
CA LYS A 298 19.00 18.53 -17.60
C LYS A 298 19.08 17.30 -16.69
N PRO A 299 20.15 16.48 -16.75
CA PRO A 299 20.31 15.37 -15.81
C PRO A 299 20.39 15.87 -14.36
N LEU A 300 20.11 15.00 -13.38
CA LEU A 300 20.11 15.37 -11.96
C LEU A 300 21.44 15.99 -11.51
N SER A 301 22.57 15.50 -12.06
CA SER A 301 23.92 15.98 -11.76
C SER A 301 24.20 17.42 -12.21
N GLU A 302 23.37 17.99 -13.08
CA GLU A 302 23.50 19.35 -13.59
C GLU A 302 22.47 20.32 -12.97
N LEU A 303 21.65 19.85 -12.04
CA LEU A 303 20.69 20.69 -11.32
C LEU A 303 21.39 21.50 -10.23
N ASN A 304 20.89 22.71 -10.00
CA ASN A 304 21.38 23.55 -8.92
C ASN A 304 20.78 23.06 -7.59
N ALA A 305 21.64 22.73 -6.63
CA ALA A 305 21.27 22.30 -5.29
C ALA A 305 21.33 23.43 -4.24
N ASP A 306 21.71 24.66 -4.63
CA ASP A 306 21.83 25.80 -3.73
C ASP A 306 20.44 26.29 -3.24
N PRO A 307 20.15 26.20 -1.92
CA PRO A 307 18.89 26.68 -1.36
C PRO A 307 18.63 28.18 -1.59
N ALA A 308 19.68 28.99 -1.76
CA ALA A 308 19.53 30.42 -2.03
C ALA A 308 19.05 30.71 -3.47
N ALA A 309 19.24 29.76 -4.39
CA ALA A 309 18.93 29.90 -5.80
C ALA A 309 17.59 29.26 -6.21
N ARG A 310 16.83 28.69 -5.25
CA ARG A 310 15.56 27.96 -5.43
C ARG A 310 14.75 28.47 -6.62
N ASN A 311 14.73 27.65 -7.67
CA ASN A 311 14.04 27.94 -8.92
C ASN A 311 13.39 26.67 -9.48
N GLY A 312 12.62 26.84 -10.55
CA GLY A 312 11.91 25.74 -11.19
C GLY A 312 11.01 24.98 -10.21
N CYS A 313 11.15 23.66 -10.14
CA CYS A 313 10.35 22.78 -9.27
C CYS A 313 10.59 23.03 -7.77
N LEU A 314 11.72 23.63 -7.38
CA LEU A 314 12.06 23.96 -5.98
C LEU A 314 11.70 25.40 -5.60
N SER A 315 11.11 26.17 -6.51
CA SER A 315 10.67 27.54 -6.23
C SER A 315 9.62 27.57 -5.10
N GLU A 316 9.70 28.58 -4.24
CA GLU A 316 8.66 28.89 -3.24
C GLU A 316 7.34 29.33 -3.87
N LYS A 317 7.41 29.90 -5.07
CA LYS A 317 6.27 30.37 -5.85
C LYS A 317 6.38 29.79 -7.26
N PRO A 318 6.17 28.46 -7.42
CA PRO A 318 6.33 27.83 -8.71
C PRO A 318 5.23 28.33 -9.66
N VAL A 319 5.63 28.67 -10.88
CA VAL A 319 4.72 29.00 -11.98
C VAL A 319 4.69 27.75 -12.86
N GLY A 320 3.51 27.17 -13.04
CA GLY A 320 3.35 25.96 -13.85
C GLY A 320 3.60 26.24 -15.33
N GLY A 321 3.64 25.20 -16.15
CA GLY A 321 3.80 25.29 -17.60
C GLY A 321 4.92 24.39 -18.06
N GLY A 322 5.99 24.96 -18.59
CA GLY A 322 7.20 24.20 -18.96
C GLY A 322 7.93 23.56 -17.78
N VAL A 323 7.68 24.03 -16.55
CA VAL A 323 8.20 23.46 -15.31
C VAL A 323 7.03 23.02 -14.42
N PRO A 324 7.00 21.76 -13.94
CA PRO A 324 5.93 21.30 -13.06
C PRO A 324 5.96 21.95 -11.67
N ALA A 325 4.80 22.36 -11.17
CA ALA A 325 4.65 22.90 -9.82
C ALA A 325 4.20 21.82 -8.83
N PHE A 326 5.13 21.27 -8.05
CA PHE A 326 4.84 20.26 -7.01
C PHE A 326 4.34 20.87 -5.70
N PHE A 327 4.67 22.13 -5.41
CA PHE A 327 4.34 22.79 -4.13
C PHE A 327 4.88 22.03 -2.91
N LEU A 328 6.17 21.70 -2.97
CA LEU A 328 6.92 21.06 -1.91
C LEU A 328 6.95 21.94 -0.65
N ASP A 329 6.87 21.30 0.51
CA ASP A 329 7.13 21.98 1.78
C ASP A 329 8.63 22.24 1.97
N GLU A 330 8.99 22.84 3.11
CA GLU A 330 10.38 23.20 3.39
C GLU A 330 11.26 21.97 3.64
N VAL A 331 10.74 20.94 4.31
CA VAL A 331 11.49 19.73 4.65
C VAL A 331 11.78 18.91 3.39
N GLN A 332 10.80 18.75 2.51
CA GLN A 332 10.96 18.09 1.21
C GLN A 332 11.96 18.83 0.32
N ARG A 333 11.92 20.17 0.30
CA ARG A 333 12.91 20.97 -0.46
C ARG A 333 14.31 20.76 0.06
N LYS A 334 14.52 20.88 1.38
CA LYS A 334 15.83 20.61 2.01
C LYS A 334 16.33 19.20 1.72
N ALA A 335 15.46 18.19 1.78
CA ALA A 335 15.82 16.81 1.48
C ALA A 335 16.28 16.63 0.03
N ILE A 336 15.54 17.18 -0.94
CA ILE A 336 15.92 17.13 -2.36
C ILE A 336 17.21 17.91 -2.60
N GLU A 337 17.37 19.11 -2.04
CA GLU A 337 18.59 19.90 -2.10
C GLU A 337 19.79 19.13 -1.54
N ALA A 338 19.63 18.50 -0.36
CA ALA A 338 20.66 17.70 0.27
C ALA A 338 21.08 16.49 -0.56
N ALA A 339 20.12 15.84 -1.23
CA ALA A 339 20.37 14.73 -2.14
C ALA A 339 21.09 15.19 -3.42
N LEU A 340 20.62 16.27 -4.05
CA LEU A 340 21.24 16.83 -5.26
C LEU A 340 22.70 17.25 -5.01
N ALA A 341 22.98 17.86 -3.84
CA ALA A 341 24.32 18.28 -3.45
C ALA A 341 25.29 17.11 -3.18
N ARG A 342 24.79 15.86 -3.09
CA ARG A 342 25.55 14.66 -2.71
C ARG A 342 25.43 13.53 -3.73
N LEU A 343 24.97 13.80 -4.95
CA LEU A 343 24.73 12.77 -5.97
C LEU A 343 25.97 11.89 -6.25
N ASP A 344 27.17 12.47 -6.16
CA ASP A 344 28.46 11.80 -6.35
C ASP A 344 28.92 10.97 -5.15
N GLN A 345 28.31 11.17 -3.98
CA GLN A 345 28.62 10.44 -2.74
C GLN A 345 27.80 9.15 -2.61
N PHE A 346 26.65 9.07 -3.29
CA PHE A 346 25.84 7.86 -3.28
C PHE A 346 26.44 6.76 -4.14
N THR A 347 26.72 5.62 -3.50
CA THR A 347 27.11 4.39 -4.17
C THR A 347 25.90 3.53 -4.50
N PRO A 348 26.02 2.57 -5.43
CA PRO A 348 25.00 1.55 -5.62
C PRO A 348 24.65 0.88 -4.29
N LEU A 349 23.37 0.61 -4.08
CA LEU A 349 22.90 -0.03 -2.85
C LEU A 349 23.46 -1.44 -2.76
N GLU A 350 24.10 -1.73 -1.63
CA GLU A 350 24.36 -3.10 -1.20
C GLU A 350 23.04 -3.85 -0.96
N ARG A 351 23.11 -5.17 -0.88
CA ARG A 351 21.94 -6.05 -0.79
C ARG A 351 20.91 -5.60 0.26
N ASP A 352 21.34 -5.33 1.49
CA ASP A 352 20.41 -4.96 2.57
C ASP A 352 19.80 -3.57 2.33
N GLY A 353 20.52 -2.66 1.66
CA GLY A 353 20.00 -1.38 1.20
C GLY A 353 18.95 -1.51 0.09
N ARG A 354 19.11 -2.49 -0.83
CA ARG A 354 18.10 -2.77 -1.88
C ARG A 354 16.79 -3.34 -1.30
N ILE A 355 16.91 -4.18 -0.28
CA ILE A 355 15.77 -4.67 0.51
C ILE A 355 15.05 -3.48 1.18
N ASP A 356 15.79 -2.64 1.91
CA ASP A 356 15.23 -1.47 2.59
C ASP A 356 14.53 -0.49 1.62
N TRP A 357 15.16 -0.24 0.47
CA TRP A 357 14.59 0.61 -0.58
C TRP A 357 13.26 0.07 -1.10
N THR A 358 13.19 -1.22 -1.41
CA THR A 358 11.96 -1.86 -1.88
C THR A 358 10.88 -1.84 -0.81
N MET A 359 11.22 -2.21 0.43
CA MET A 359 10.27 -2.19 1.56
C MET A 359 9.77 -0.79 1.91
N THR A 360 10.60 0.24 1.73
CA THR A 360 10.24 1.65 1.96
C THR A 360 9.32 2.17 0.85
N THR A 361 9.66 1.95 -0.42
CA THR A 361 8.92 2.49 -1.57
C THR A 361 7.59 1.78 -1.83
N LEU A 362 7.49 0.49 -1.47
CA LEU A 362 6.25 -0.30 -1.54
C LEU A 362 5.49 -0.34 -0.19
N ASN A 363 5.99 0.39 0.81
CA ASN A 363 5.37 0.55 2.13
C ASN A 363 5.14 -0.77 2.89
N CYS A 364 5.98 -1.78 2.67
CA CYS A 364 5.93 -3.04 3.42
C CYS A 364 6.04 -2.80 4.94
N TYR A 365 6.79 -1.76 5.32
CA TYR A 365 7.00 -1.36 6.71
C TYR A 365 5.75 -0.84 7.43
N ALA A 366 4.64 -0.59 6.73
CA ALA A 366 3.37 -0.26 7.40
C ALA A 366 2.80 -1.44 8.20
N CYS A 367 3.08 -2.66 7.75
CA CYS A 367 2.59 -3.90 8.36
C CYS A 367 3.70 -4.75 8.97
N HIS A 368 4.88 -4.74 8.37
CA HIS A 368 5.97 -5.63 8.71
C HIS A 368 7.13 -4.89 9.37
N ASP A 369 7.75 -5.53 10.35
CA ASP A 369 9.08 -5.17 10.81
C ASP A 369 10.15 -5.92 10.01
N ARG A 370 11.34 -5.33 9.85
CA ARG A 370 12.56 -6.06 9.52
C ARG A 370 13.75 -5.32 10.10
N GLY A 371 14.59 -6.01 10.87
CA GLY A 371 15.76 -5.41 11.50
C GLY A 371 15.42 -4.29 12.48
N GLY A 372 14.22 -4.29 13.07
CA GLY A 372 13.73 -3.25 13.97
C GLY A 372 13.18 -1.98 13.29
N LYS A 373 13.10 -1.96 11.95
CA LYS A 373 12.43 -0.90 11.19
C LYS A 373 11.04 -1.36 10.76
N GLY A 374 10.01 -0.55 11.01
CA GLY A 374 8.64 -0.77 10.54
C GLY A 374 7.66 -1.19 11.63
N ALA A 375 6.79 -2.16 11.32
CA ALA A 375 5.60 -2.57 12.07
C ALA A 375 4.46 -1.53 12.10
N PRO A 376 3.21 -1.93 12.39
CA PRO A 376 2.12 -0.98 12.59
C PRO A 376 2.44 -0.01 13.73
N GLU A 377 2.06 1.26 13.56
CA GLU A 377 2.05 2.22 14.67
C GLU A 377 1.09 1.70 15.76
N THR A 378 1.43 1.89 17.03
CA THR A 378 0.61 1.44 18.17
C THR A 378 -0.85 1.91 18.06
N ALA A 379 -1.09 3.16 17.64
CA ALA A 379 -2.43 3.69 17.40
C ALA A 379 -3.24 2.94 16.32
N ARG A 380 -2.57 2.21 15.42
CA ARG A 380 -3.19 1.39 14.36
C ARG A 380 -3.35 -0.08 14.73
N GLU A 381 -2.63 -0.58 15.74
CA GLU A 381 -2.72 -1.98 16.17
C GLU A 381 -4.14 -2.46 16.51
N PRO A 382 -5.03 -1.65 17.12
CA PRO A 382 -6.41 -2.06 17.39
C PRO A 382 -7.22 -2.46 16.16
N TYR A 383 -6.84 -1.98 14.96
CA TYR A 383 -7.52 -2.28 13.69
C TYR A 383 -7.02 -3.58 13.03
N PHE A 384 -5.94 -4.17 13.55
CA PHE A 384 -5.52 -5.50 13.13
C PHE A 384 -6.37 -6.53 13.88
N ALA A 385 -7.55 -6.81 13.32
CA ALA A 385 -8.56 -7.64 13.97
C ALA A 385 -8.34 -9.15 13.75
N VAL A 386 -9.01 -9.95 14.59
CA VAL A 386 -9.03 -11.41 14.50
C VAL A 386 -10.46 -11.94 14.49
N ASN A 387 -10.70 -13.01 13.73
CA ASN A 387 -12.00 -13.70 13.73
C ASN A 387 -12.11 -14.79 14.82
N ASP A 388 -11.01 -15.06 15.54
CA ASP A 388 -10.95 -15.94 16.70
C ASP A 388 -10.22 -15.21 17.83
N VAL A 389 -10.96 -14.73 18.83
CA VAL A 389 -10.42 -14.00 19.99
C VAL A 389 -9.40 -14.80 20.79
N GLY A 390 -9.39 -16.14 20.66
CA GLY A 390 -8.34 -16.98 21.24
C GLY A 390 -6.94 -16.67 20.71
N ALA A 391 -6.84 -16.08 19.50
CA ALA A 391 -5.57 -15.62 18.94
C ALA A 391 -4.95 -14.47 19.76
N LEU A 392 -5.74 -13.68 20.49
CA LEU A 392 -5.19 -12.61 21.34
C LEU A 392 -4.35 -13.16 22.49
N ALA A 393 -4.56 -14.42 22.89
CA ALA A 393 -3.79 -15.08 23.95
C ALA A 393 -2.30 -15.29 23.60
N ILE A 394 -1.93 -15.23 22.31
CA ILE A 394 -0.53 -15.31 21.87
C ILE A 394 0.09 -13.92 21.62
N GLY A 395 -0.55 -12.85 22.11
CA GLY A 395 -0.06 -11.47 22.04
C GLY A 395 -0.01 -10.95 20.60
N ARG A 396 0.97 -10.08 20.30
CA ARG A 396 1.14 -9.47 18.96
C ARG A 396 1.32 -10.50 17.83
N TRP A 397 1.69 -11.75 18.13
CA TRP A 397 1.75 -12.81 17.13
C TRP A 397 0.39 -13.24 16.58
N GLY A 398 -0.68 -12.98 17.34
CA GLY A 398 -2.05 -13.35 16.99
C GLY A 398 -2.71 -12.39 16.02
N ASN A 399 -2.34 -11.12 16.03
CA ASN A 399 -3.05 -10.09 15.27
C ASN A 399 -2.14 -9.21 14.41
N ILE A 400 -0.86 -9.06 14.75
CA ILE A 400 0.09 -8.27 13.95
C ILE A 400 0.79 -9.16 12.90
N PRO A 401 0.92 -8.67 11.64
CA PRO A 401 1.71 -9.36 10.62
C PRO A 401 3.14 -9.66 11.11
N PRO A 402 3.71 -10.82 10.73
CA PRO A 402 4.98 -11.25 11.29
C PRO A 402 6.14 -10.32 10.88
N PRO A 403 7.20 -10.22 11.70
CA PRO A 403 8.46 -9.66 11.23
C PRO A 403 9.01 -10.48 10.05
N LEU A 404 9.74 -9.81 9.17
CA LEU A 404 10.32 -10.39 7.96
C LEU A 404 11.80 -10.76 8.15
N ASP A 405 12.31 -10.74 9.37
CA ASP A 405 13.62 -11.30 9.69
C ASP A 405 13.66 -12.79 9.37
N LYS A 406 14.76 -13.24 8.74
CA LYS A 406 15.03 -14.64 8.42
C LYS A 406 14.04 -15.27 7.44
N VAL A 407 13.09 -14.50 6.88
CA VAL A 407 12.04 -15.01 6.00
C VAL A 407 12.61 -15.65 4.72
N GLY A 408 13.75 -15.17 4.24
CA GLY A 408 14.43 -15.68 3.05
C GLY A 408 14.92 -17.11 3.19
N ARG A 409 15.52 -17.46 4.33
CA ARG A 409 15.86 -18.87 4.60
C ARG A 409 14.70 -19.69 5.15
N LYS A 410 13.61 -19.03 5.54
CA LYS A 410 12.41 -19.67 6.10
C LYS A 410 11.49 -20.21 5.03
N LEU A 411 11.11 -19.39 4.04
CA LEU A 411 10.06 -19.74 3.08
C LEU A 411 10.62 -20.45 1.83
N THR A 412 9.78 -21.25 1.19
CA THR A 412 10.05 -21.80 -0.15
C THR A 412 9.77 -20.76 -1.22
N ASP A 413 10.38 -20.92 -2.40
CA ASP A 413 10.10 -20.05 -3.55
C ASP A 413 8.64 -20.12 -3.96
N ALA A 414 8.07 -21.32 -3.97
CA ALA A 414 6.65 -21.52 -4.25
C ALA A 414 5.74 -20.80 -3.24
N TRP A 415 6.17 -20.70 -1.98
CA TRP A 415 5.39 -19.97 -0.97
C TRP A 415 5.55 -18.45 -1.07
N PHE A 416 6.73 -17.94 -1.43
CA PHE A 416 6.89 -16.54 -1.80
C PHE A 416 5.97 -16.16 -2.95
N ASP A 417 5.89 -17.00 -3.98
CA ASP A 417 5.02 -16.78 -5.13
C ASP A 417 3.54 -16.70 -4.74
N ARG A 418 3.13 -17.56 -3.81
CA ARG A 418 1.76 -17.58 -3.31
C ARG A 418 1.41 -16.31 -2.52
N ILE A 419 2.28 -15.87 -1.61
CA ILE A 419 1.98 -14.72 -0.73
C ILE A 419 2.18 -13.36 -1.41
N LEU A 420 3.10 -13.24 -2.37
CA LEU A 420 3.40 -11.96 -3.03
C LEU A 420 2.63 -11.78 -4.35
N PHE A 421 2.35 -12.87 -5.07
CA PHE A 421 1.71 -12.81 -6.40
C PHE A 421 0.33 -13.48 -6.45
N GLY A 422 -0.06 -14.23 -5.41
CA GLY A 422 -1.31 -14.99 -5.39
C GLY A 422 -1.27 -16.26 -6.24
N HIS A 423 -0.09 -16.67 -6.71
CA HIS A 423 0.07 -17.87 -7.53
C HIS A 423 -0.20 -19.13 -6.70
N GLY A 424 -1.19 -19.93 -7.13
CA GLY A 424 -1.54 -21.17 -6.43
C GLY A 424 -2.32 -20.97 -5.12
N GLY A 425 -2.91 -19.78 -4.90
CA GLY A 425 -3.84 -19.47 -3.80
C GLY A 425 -3.43 -18.28 -2.92
N ASP A 426 -4.16 -18.08 -1.83
CA ASP A 426 -4.05 -16.94 -0.89
C ASP A 426 -2.80 -16.92 0.02
N GLY A 427 -2.18 -18.08 0.26
CA GLY A 427 -0.95 -18.23 1.05
C GLY A 427 -1.17 -18.05 2.55
N GLU A 428 -2.44 -18.12 2.96
CA GLU A 428 -2.88 -17.84 4.33
C GLU A 428 -2.75 -19.09 5.20
N VAL A 429 -2.09 -18.93 6.34
CA VAL A 429 -1.85 -20.01 7.32
C VAL A 429 -2.24 -19.61 8.74
N ARG A 430 -2.62 -18.33 8.92
CA ARG A 430 -3.16 -17.77 10.15
C ARG A 430 -4.60 -17.37 9.89
N GLN A 431 -5.47 -18.37 9.76
CA GLN A 431 -6.89 -18.18 9.39
C GLN A 431 -7.67 -17.30 10.37
N TYR A 432 -7.12 -17.08 11.56
CA TYR A 432 -7.68 -16.19 12.58
C TYR A 432 -7.40 -14.71 12.33
N MET A 433 -6.40 -14.35 11.53
CA MET A 433 -6.10 -12.94 11.22
C MET A 433 -7.02 -12.45 10.12
N GLU A 434 -7.63 -11.27 10.29
CA GLU A 434 -8.42 -10.64 9.24
C GLU A 434 -7.58 -9.76 8.31
N ALA A 435 -6.47 -9.22 8.83
CA ALA A 435 -5.50 -8.49 8.03
C ALA A 435 -4.94 -9.39 6.91
N ARG A 436 -5.06 -8.93 5.66
CA ARG A 436 -4.63 -9.69 4.48
C ARG A 436 -3.25 -9.27 4.04
N MET A 437 -2.38 -10.24 3.76
CA MET A 437 -1.17 -9.97 2.98
C MET A 437 -1.59 -9.62 1.54
N PRO A 438 -1.30 -8.40 1.04
CA PRO A 438 -1.75 -7.99 -0.26
C PRO A 438 -0.82 -8.52 -1.37
N ILE A 439 -1.34 -8.54 -2.59
CA ILE A 439 -0.64 -8.98 -3.80
C ILE A 439 0.03 -7.79 -4.46
N PHE A 440 1.31 -7.96 -4.80
CA PHE A 440 2.14 -6.99 -5.49
C PHE A 440 2.37 -7.41 -6.94
N ARG A 441 2.80 -6.45 -7.77
CA ARG A 441 3.22 -6.75 -9.13
C ARG A 441 4.51 -7.56 -9.09
N GLU A 442 4.56 -8.60 -9.92
CA GLU A 442 5.70 -9.51 -9.95
C GLU A 442 7.02 -8.79 -10.26
N ASP A 443 7.04 -7.98 -11.30
CA ASP A 443 8.23 -7.24 -11.73
C ASP A 443 8.81 -6.35 -10.61
N ASP A 444 7.95 -5.85 -9.71
CA ASP A 444 8.33 -4.90 -8.66
C ASP A 444 8.95 -5.59 -7.44
N VAL A 445 8.62 -6.86 -7.16
CA VAL A 445 9.09 -7.57 -5.95
C VAL A 445 9.79 -8.90 -6.20
N ARG A 446 9.86 -9.39 -7.44
CA ARG A 446 10.63 -10.59 -7.80
C ARG A 446 12.12 -10.47 -7.39
N PRO A 447 12.81 -9.34 -7.59
CA PRO A 447 14.20 -9.19 -7.14
C PRO A 447 14.35 -9.27 -5.61
N LEU A 448 13.37 -8.74 -4.86
CA LEU A 448 13.38 -8.73 -3.39
C LEU A 448 13.48 -10.15 -2.80
N ILE A 449 12.84 -11.14 -3.43
CA ILE A 449 12.88 -12.53 -2.97
C ILE A 449 14.33 -13.04 -2.96
N ALA A 450 15.06 -12.83 -4.05
CA ALA A 450 16.45 -13.28 -4.17
C ALA A 450 17.35 -12.58 -3.13
N GLU A 451 17.17 -11.27 -2.96
CA GLU A 451 17.94 -10.47 -2.02
C GLU A 451 17.70 -10.89 -0.57
N ILE A 452 16.44 -11.09 -0.18
CA ILE A 452 16.09 -11.52 1.17
C ILE A 452 16.60 -12.96 1.43
N LYS A 453 16.53 -13.86 0.45
CA LYS A 453 17.08 -15.23 0.58
C LYS A 453 18.58 -15.21 0.83
N GLU A 454 19.30 -14.37 0.11
CA GLU A 454 20.74 -14.20 0.30
C GLU A 454 21.05 -13.53 1.66
N ALA A 455 20.28 -12.50 2.03
CA ALA A 455 20.45 -11.79 3.30
C ALA A 455 20.22 -12.68 4.52
N ASP A 456 19.24 -13.56 4.41
CA ASP A 456 18.85 -14.43 5.50
C ASP A 456 19.59 -15.78 5.47
N ALA A 457 20.53 -16.01 4.56
CA ALA A 457 21.28 -17.25 4.47
C ALA A 457 22.02 -17.56 5.79
N ARG A 458 21.98 -18.81 6.23
CA ARG A 458 22.61 -19.24 7.48
C ARG A 458 24.00 -19.82 7.20
N VAL A 459 25.00 -19.37 7.96
CA VAL A 459 26.36 -19.92 7.94
C VAL A 459 26.76 -20.32 9.37
N PRO A 460 27.10 -21.60 9.63
CA PRO A 460 27.04 -22.73 8.70
C PRO A 460 25.59 -23.13 8.35
N PRO A 461 25.36 -23.85 7.24
CA PRO A 461 24.03 -24.37 6.91
C PRO A 461 23.56 -25.41 7.95
N ILE A 462 22.25 -25.61 8.05
CA ILE A 462 21.64 -26.71 8.82
C ILE A 462 21.32 -27.86 7.86
N GLU A 463 21.82 -29.04 8.18
CA GLU A 463 21.53 -30.26 7.45
C GLU A 463 20.38 -31.03 8.09
N ILE A 464 19.50 -31.58 7.25
CA ILE A 464 18.36 -32.41 7.63
C ILE A 464 18.16 -33.47 6.55
N ASP A 465 18.01 -34.73 6.95
CA ASP A 465 17.71 -35.82 6.02
C ASP A 465 16.22 -35.80 5.63
N VAL A 466 15.95 -35.44 4.37
CA VAL A 466 14.60 -35.42 3.76
C VAL A 466 14.36 -36.58 2.79
N SER A 467 15.32 -37.52 2.66
CA SER A 467 15.28 -38.61 1.67
C SER A 467 14.22 -39.66 1.98
N GLY A 468 13.91 -39.85 3.26
CA GLY A 468 12.89 -40.77 3.74
C GLY A 468 13.24 -42.26 3.62
N LEU A 469 14.45 -42.69 3.19
CA LEU A 469 14.88 -44.09 2.94
C LEU A 469 15.01 -44.97 4.25
N PRO A 470 15.30 -46.30 4.23
CA PRO A 470 14.28 -47.35 4.31
C PRO A 470 14.11 -48.12 5.63
N ARG A 471 14.53 -47.57 6.78
CA ARG A 471 14.21 -48.17 8.10
C ARG A 471 12.78 -47.81 8.57
N HIS A 472 11.83 -47.80 7.63
CA HIS A 472 10.57 -47.04 7.63
C HIS A 472 9.52 -47.46 8.68
N GLN A 473 9.50 -46.75 9.80
CA GLN A 473 8.25 -46.35 10.49
C GLN A 473 8.28 -44.86 10.87
N ARG A 474 9.01 -44.01 10.13
CA ARG A 474 9.22 -42.60 10.50
C ARG A 474 7.94 -41.77 10.50
N ALA A 475 7.03 -41.97 9.54
CA ALA A 475 5.78 -41.22 9.50
C ALA A 475 4.81 -41.59 10.65
N PRO A 476 4.60 -42.88 10.99
CA PRO A 476 3.91 -43.25 12.23
C PRO A 476 4.54 -42.63 13.48
N TYR A 477 5.87 -42.66 13.61
CA TYR A 477 6.56 -42.00 14.73
C TYR A 477 6.40 -40.47 14.73
N GLY A 478 6.49 -39.82 13.56
CA GLY A 478 6.26 -38.38 13.41
C GLY A 478 4.84 -38.00 13.81
N ARG A 479 3.85 -38.79 13.40
CA ARG A 479 2.45 -38.65 13.82
C ARG A 479 2.29 -38.81 15.33
N ASP A 480 2.88 -39.85 15.91
CA ASP A 480 2.82 -40.12 17.35
C ASP A 480 3.49 -38.99 18.16
N LEU A 481 4.63 -38.47 17.66
CA LEU A 481 5.32 -37.31 18.22
C LEU A 481 4.41 -36.06 18.18
N MET A 482 3.78 -35.77 17.05
CA MET A 482 2.89 -34.61 16.94
C MET A 482 1.62 -34.72 17.82
N GLY A 483 1.17 -35.94 18.08
CA GLY A 483 -0.02 -36.22 18.90
C GLY A 483 0.17 -35.94 20.38
N ILE A 484 -0.94 -35.98 21.13
CA ILE A 484 -0.99 -35.66 22.57
C ILE A 484 -0.12 -36.57 23.47
N LYS A 485 0.31 -37.74 22.96
CA LYS A 485 1.19 -38.67 23.69
C LYS A 485 2.67 -38.42 23.44
N GLY A 486 3.01 -37.56 22.47
CA GLY A 486 4.36 -37.22 22.07
C GLY A 486 4.82 -35.85 22.59
N VAL A 487 5.39 -35.04 21.69
CA VAL A 487 5.71 -33.62 21.96
C VAL A 487 4.47 -32.72 21.96
N GLY A 488 3.32 -33.22 21.46
CA GLY A 488 2.04 -32.55 21.64
C GLY A 488 1.81 -31.32 20.76
N CYS A 489 2.34 -31.30 19.53
CA CYS A 489 2.18 -30.19 18.59
C CYS A 489 0.71 -29.80 18.38
N VAL A 490 -0.19 -30.79 18.33
CA VAL A 490 -1.64 -30.58 18.12
C VAL A 490 -2.34 -29.85 19.27
N ASN A 491 -1.67 -29.68 20.42
CA ASN A 491 -2.21 -28.86 21.50
C ASN A 491 -2.31 -27.38 21.09
N CYS A 492 -1.42 -26.92 20.22
CA CYS A 492 -1.36 -25.52 19.77
C CYS A 492 -1.59 -25.35 18.26
N HIS A 493 -1.27 -26.36 17.47
CA HIS A 493 -1.33 -26.29 16.02
C HIS A 493 -2.49 -27.09 15.43
N GLY A 494 -3.19 -26.50 14.45
CA GLY A 494 -4.12 -27.23 13.59
C GLY A 494 -3.41 -28.18 12.62
N LEU A 495 -4.14 -29.20 12.16
CA LEU A 495 -3.62 -30.21 11.21
C LEU A 495 -4.76 -30.87 10.42
N LYS A 496 -4.65 -30.92 9.08
CA LYS A 496 -5.65 -31.48 8.16
C LYS A 496 -7.07 -30.94 8.42
N GLY A 497 -7.20 -29.64 8.64
CA GLY A 497 -8.49 -28.99 8.93
C GLY A 497 -9.04 -29.27 10.33
N GLN A 498 -8.31 -29.99 11.19
CA GLN A 498 -8.62 -30.10 12.61
C GLN A 498 -8.04 -28.89 13.34
N ARG A 499 -8.87 -28.25 14.18
CA ARG A 499 -8.43 -27.13 15.02
C ARG A 499 -7.46 -27.61 16.11
N ALA A 500 -6.60 -26.71 16.56
CA ALA A 500 -5.79 -26.93 17.75
C ALA A 500 -6.68 -27.14 18.99
N LEU A 501 -6.15 -27.81 20.01
CA LEU A 501 -6.86 -27.98 21.29
C LEU A 501 -6.86 -26.71 22.16
N GLY A 502 -5.90 -25.81 21.94
CA GLY A 502 -5.72 -24.55 22.65
C GLY A 502 -5.85 -23.33 21.74
N ALA A 503 -5.05 -22.29 22.00
CA ALA A 503 -5.03 -21.08 21.17
C ALA A 503 -4.78 -21.43 19.69
N PRO A 504 -5.48 -20.78 18.74
CA PRO A 504 -5.31 -21.05 17.33
C PRO A 504 -3.94 -20.55 16.88
N VAL A 505 -2.93 -21.43 16.83
CA VAL A 505 -1.64 -21.14 16.19
C VAL A 505 -1.70 -21.60 14.73
N ILE A 506 -0.63 -21.36 13.98
CA ILE A 506 -0.51 -21.72 12.56
C ILE A 506 -0.86 -23.20 12.31
N ASP A 507 -1.65 -23.45 11.27
CA ASP A 507 -1.95 -24.82 10.81
C ASP A 507 -0.70 -25.44 10.15
N LEU A 508 -0.33 -26.65 10.57
CA LEU A 508 0.90 -27.31 10.15
C LEU A 508 0.77 -28.12 8.84
N THR A 509 -0.42 -28.24 8.26
CA THR A 509 -0.65 -29.01 7.02
C THR A 509 0.22 -28.51 5.88
N ASN A 510 0.35 -27.19 5.73
CA ASN A 510 1.13 -26.61 4.64
C ASN A 510 2.63 -26.50 4.95
N THR A 511 3.13 -27.05 6.07
CA THR A 511 4.50 -26.81 6.54
C THR A 511 5.54 -27.16 5.48
N VAL A 512 5.49 -28.37 4.91
CA VAL A 512 6.53 -28.82 3.96
C VAL A 512 6.51 -28.04 2.65
N PHE A 513 5.34 -27.55 2.23
CA PHE A 513 5.22 -26.68 1.06
C PHE A 513 5.65 -25.24 1.37
N ARG A 514 5.46 -24.77 2.61
CA ARG A 514 5.67 -23.39 3.02
C ARG A 514 7.10 -23.06 3.44
N ILE A 515 7.70 -23.90 4.27
CA ILE A 515 9.01 -23.59 4.88
C ILE A 515 10.12 -24.50 4.38
N GLN A 516 11.35 -24.00 4.41
CA GLN A 516 12.54 -24.79 4.11
C GLN A 516 12.78 -25.84 5.21
N PRO A 517 13.21 -27.06 4.86
CA PRO A 517 13.45 -28.13 5.84
C PRO A 517 14.54 -27.76 6.85
N ALA A 518 15.57 -27.05 6.41
CA ALA A 518 16.66 -26.57 7.26
C ALA A 518 16.14 -25.58 8.33
N TYR A 519 15.27 -24.63 7.94
CA TYR A 519 14.65 -23.69 8.87
C TYR A 519 13.68 -24.40 9.83
N PHE A 520 12.93 -25.40 9.36
CA PHE A 520 12.08 -26.21 10.24
C PHE A 520 12.89 -26.86 11.36
N LYS A 521 14.04 -27.45 11.02
CA LYS A 521 14.96 -28.02 12.00
C LYS A 521 15.56 -26.96 12.94
N GLU A 522 16.01 -25.83 12.39
CA GLU A 522 16.49 -24.67 13.19
C GLU A 522 15.45 -24.28 14.25
N LEU A 523 14.21 -24.08 13.81
CA LEU A 523 13.10 -23.61 14.63
C LEU A 523 12.76 -24.61 15.74
N LEU A 524 12.69 -25.91 15.45
CA LEU A 524 12.33 -26.91 16.46
C LEU A 524 13.45 -27.14 17.49
N LEU A 525 14.72 -27.08 17.06
CA LEU A 525 15.85 -27.26 17.96
C LEU A 525 16.10 -26.04 18.86
N ASP A 526 15.83 -24.83 18.35
CA ASP A 526 16.05 -23.58 19.07
C ASP A 526 14.99 -22.50 18.73
N PRO A 527 13.75 -22.63 19.25
CA PRO A 527 12.67 -21.72 18.94
C PRO A 527 12.99 -20.26 19.22
N VAL A 528 13.53 -20.00 20.42
CA VAL A 528 13.66 -18.65 20.97
C VAL A 528 14.68 -17.85 20.18
N ASN A 529 15.81 -18.46 19.80
CA ASN A 529 16.80 -17.77 18.98
C ASN A 529 16.39 -17.73 17.50
N THR A 530 15.67 -18.73 17.00
CA THR A 530 15.23 -18.75 15.59
C THR A 530 14.14 -17.72 15.34
N GLN A 531 13.13 -17.65 16.19
CA GLN A 531 12.01 -16.73 16.09
C GLN A 531 11.80 -16.03 17.45
N PRO A 532 12.53 -14.94 17.73
CA PRO A 532 12.43 -14.21 19.00
C PRO A 532 10.99 -13.83 19.34
N GLY A 533 10.60 -14.01 20.60
CA GLY A 533 9.24 -13.75 21.07
C GLY A 533 8.22 -14.82 20.71
N THR A 534 8.62 -15.94 20.08
CA THR A 534 7.71 -17.07 19.83
C THR A 534 7.17 -17.67 21.12
N MET A 535 5.90 -18.08 21.11
CA MET A 535 5.27 -18.85 22.19
C MET A 535 5.59 -20.36 22.10
N MET A 536 6.33 -20.80 21.07
CA MET A 536 6.68 -22.20 20.91
C MET A 536 7.68 -22.63 22.01
N PRO A 537 7.32 -23.60 22.87
CA PRO A 537 8.23 -24.07 23.92
C PRO A 537 9.44 -24.80 23.32
N PRO A 538 10.59 -24.80 24.02
CA PRO A 538 11.82 -25.50 23.59
C PRO A 538 11.71 -27.02 23.77
N LEU A 539 10.76 -27.65 23.06
CA LEU A 539 10.38 -29.05 23.24
C LEU A 539 11.49 -30.06 22.92
N PHE A 540 12.49 -29.66 22.12
CA PHE A 540 13.58 -30.53 21.70
C PHE A 540 14.88 -30.33 22.49
N THR A 541 14.96 -29.30 23.34
CA THR A 541 16.16 -29.03 24.14
C THR A 541 16.43 -30.18 25.11
N GLY A 542 17.65 -30.72 25.07
CA GLY A 542 18.08 -31.84 25.93
C GLY A 542 17.62 -33.23 25.48
N ARG A 543 16.88 -33.37 24.37
CA ARG A 543 16.47 -34.67 23.84
C ARG A 543 17.62 -35.35 23.10
N LYS A 544 17.93 -36.59 23.48
CA LYS A 544 19.03 -37.37 22.87
C LYS A 544 18.83 -37.70 21.38
N LYS A 545 17.58 -37.71 20.90
CA LYS A 545 17.21 -38.07 19.53
C LYS A 545 16.59 -36.90 18.75
N ALA A 546 16.84 -35.66 19.18
CA ALA A 546 16.17 -34.47 18.65
C ALA A 546 16.23 -34.41 17.11
N ASP A 547 17.43 -34.55 16.52
CA ASP A 547 17.60 -34.55 15.05
C ASP A 547 16.72 -35.60 14.35
N GLN A 548 16.75 -36.85 14.84
CA GLN A 548 15.98 -37.94 14.28
C GLN A 548 14.47 -37.69 14.40
N GLU A 549 14.02 -37.16 15.54
CA GLU A 549 12.61 -36.89 15.80
C GLU A 549 12.07 -35.75 14.92
N VAL A 550 12.89 -34.70 14.71
CA VAL A 550 12.57 -33.62 13.77
C VAL A 550 12.42 -34.16 12.34
N GLU A 551 13.34 -35.01 11.88
CA GLU A 551 13.24 -35.64 10.55
C GLU A 551 12.00 -36.54 10.41
N GLN A 552 11.61 -37.23 11.48
CA GLN A 552 10.39 -38.05 11.50
C GLN A 552 9.14 -37.20 11.38
N ILE A 553 9.07 -36.07 12.09
CA ILE A 553 7.97 -35.11 11.97
C ILE A 553 7.93 -34.53 10.56
N TRP A 554 9.08 -34.10 10.01
CA TRP A 554 9.14 -33.59 8.64
C TRP A 554 8.64 -34.62 7.62
N THR A 555 9.03 -35.89 7.77
CA THR A 555 8.58 -36.99 6.90
C THR A 555 7.07 -37.15 6.98
N TYR A 556 6.50 -37.15 8.18
CA TYR A 556 5.05 -37.22 8.36
C TYR A 556 4.33 -36.02 7.73
N LEU A 557 4.84 -34.80 7.94
CA LEU A 557 4.29 -33.58 7.37
C LEU A 557 4.33 -33.55 5.82
N LYS A 558 5.19 -34.37 5.19
CA LYS A 558 5.27 -34.52 3.73
C LYS A 558 4.20 -35.47 3.17
N GLU A 559 3.65 -36.36 3.99
CA GLU A 559 2.63 -37.34 3.60
C GLU A 559 1.19 -36.80 3.75
N ILE A 560 1.04 -35.62 4.36
CA ILE A 560 -0.24 -35.03 4.72
C ILE A 560 -0.52 -33.77 3.94
#